data_AF-A0A6G1Z3J5-F1
#
_entry.id   AF-A0A6G1Z3J5-F1
#
_cell.length_a   1.000
_cell.length_b   1.000
_cell.length_c   1.000
_cell.angle_alpha   90.00
_cell.angle_beta   90.00
_cell.angle_gamma   90.00
#
_symmetry.space_group_name_H-M   'P 1'
#
loop_
_entity.id
_entity.type
_entity.pdbx_description
1 polymer ?
#
loop_
_entity_poly.entity_id
_entity_poly.type
_entity_poly.pdbx_seq_one_letter_code
_entity_poly.pdbx_strand_id
1 'polypeptide(L)'
;MATSTSFLEERLDAGALPLAVGDILVIFLLVTVGVIQHNGVSYLSTNPAGWVLTAVPFLIAWALVAPVFGAYSPGAAESAKSAVPLAIRSWLVAAILGAVIRWTPLFEGGADPVFIAVMLVLGSLALGVWRTLYFRIV
;
A
#
# COMPACT_ATOMS: atom_id res chain seq x y z
N MET A 1 38.35 -4.68 -3.76
CA MET A 1 37.51 -4.41 -2.58
C MET A 1 36.13 -4.03 -3.11
N ALA A 2 35.09 -4.82 -2.86
CA ALA A 2 33.74 -4.40 -3.20
C ALA A 2 33.33 -3.32 -2.20
N THR A 3 33.04 -2.11 -2.67
CA THR A 3 32.40 -1.07 -1.87
C THR A 3 31.02 -1.56 -1.47
N SER A 4 30.79 -1.72 -0.16
CA SER A 4 29.45 -2.04 0.37
C SER A 4 28.50 -0.89 0.02
N THR A 5 27.41 -1.20 -0.66
CA THR A 5 26.29 -0.28 -0.87
C THR A 5 25.69 0.14 0.46
N SER A 6 25.19 1.38 0.55
CA SER A 6 24.51 1.85 1.75
C SER A 6 23.13 1.20 1.91
N PHE A 7 22.59 1.17 3.13
CA PHE A 7 21.23 0.67 3.39
C PHE A 7 20.19 1.35 2.49
N LEU A 8 20.33 2.65 2.21
CA LEU A 8 19.37 3.37 1.37
C LEU A 8 19.46 2.95 -0.10
N GLU A 9 20.66 2.72 -0.62
CA GLU A 9 20.88 2.24 -2.00
C GLU A 9 20.30 0.84 -2.22
N GLU A 10 20.27 0.00 -1.18
CA GLU A 10 19.64 -1.32 -1.26
C GLU A 10 18.10 -1.27 -1.23
N ARG A 11 17.52 -0.14 -0.81
CA ARG A 11 16.07 -0.02 -0.50
C ARG A 11 15.32 0.90 -1.43
N LEU A 12 15.99 1.87 -2.04
CA LEU A 12 15.39 2.92 -2.84
C LEU A 12 16.12 3.05 -4.18
N ASP A 13 15.34 2.97 -5.25
CA ASP A 13 15.76 3.23 -6.62
C ASP A 13 14.83 4.30 -7.23
N ALA A 14 15.41 5.30 -7.90
CA ALA A 14 14.63 6.36 -8.54
C ALA A 14 13.70 5.81 -9.65
N GLY A 15 14.10 4.73 -10.31
CA GLY A 15 13.29 4.00 -11.29
C GLY A 15 12.05 3.33 -10.69
N ALA A 16 11.97 3.17 -9.36
CA ALA A 16 10.79 2.67 -8.69
C ALA A 16 9.73 3.75 -8.40
N LEU A 17 9.98 5.03 -8.73
CA LEU A 17 9.03 6.13 -8.49
C LEU A 17 7.63 5.88 -9.11
N PRO A 18 7.49 5.38 -10.35
CA PRO A 18 6.17 5.09 -10.91
C PRO A 18 5.43 3.99 -10.13
N LEU A 19 6.16 2.99 -9.61
CA LEU A 19 5.58 1.95 -8.74
C LEU A 19 5.05 2.59 -7.45
N ALA A 20 5.83 3.48 -6.83
CA ALA A 20 5.44 4.15 -5.58
C ALA A 20 4.15 4.97 -5.75
N VAL A 21 4.07 5.78 -6.80
CA VAL A 21 2.85 6.57 -7.11
C VAL A 21 1.66 5.64 -7.35
N GLY A 22 1.86 4.59 -8.15
CA GLY A 22 0.80 3.63 -8.44
C GLY A 22 0.31 2.87 -7.21
N ASP A 23 1.21 2.45 -6.31
CA ASP A 23 0.84 1.76 -5.08
C ASP A 23 -0.02 2.66 -4.17
N ILE A 24 0.34 3.94 -4.03
CA ILE A 24 -0.45 4.92 -3.26
C ILE A 24 -1.85 5.07 -3.86
N LEU A 25 -1.96 5.19 -5.18
CA LEU A 25 -3.24 5.27 -5.88
C LEU A 25 -4.07 3.99 -5.70
N VAL A 26 -3.45 2.81 -5.82
CA VAL A 26 -4.10 1.51 -5.66
C VAL A 26 -4.65 1.33 -4.25
N ILE A 27 -3.86 1.65 -3.22
CA ILE A 27 -4.29 1.56 -1.82
C ILE A 27 -5.45 2.53 -1.56
N PHE A 28 -5.32 3.78 -2.03
CA PHE A 28 -6.38 4.77 -1.87
C PHE A 28 -7.68 4.34 -2.57
N LEU A 29 -7.60 3.83 -3.80
CA LEU A 29 -8.75 3.34 -4.56
C LEU A 29 -9.39 2.11 -3.91
N LEU A 30 -8.59 1.16 -3.43
CA LEU A 30 -9.09 -0.01 -2.72
C LEU A 30 -9.93 0.40 -1.50
N VAL A 31 -9.39 1.29 -0.67
CA VAL A 31 -10.11 1.79 0.51
C VAL A 31 -11.34 2.57 0.10
N THR A 32 -11.26 3.39 -0.95
CA THR A 32 -12.40 4.14 -1.50
C THR A 32 -13.53 3.20 -1.93
N VAL A 33 -13.23 2.12 -2.63
CA VAL A 33 -14.22 1.10 -3.00
C VAL A 33 -14.86 0.48 -1.76
N GLY A 34 -14.07 0.18 -0.72
CA GLY A 34 -14.61 -0.29 0.56
C GLY A 34 -15.54 0.73 1.22
N VAL A 35 -15.16 2.00 1.27
CA VAL A 35 -16.00 3.09 1.80
C VAL A 35 -17.32 3.18 1.04
N ILE A 36 -17.29 3.11 -0.29
CA ILE A 36 -18.49 3.11 -1.15
C ILE A 36 -19.36 1.87 -0.86
N GLN A 37 -18.76 0.69 -0.70
CA GLN A 37 -19.50 -0.55 -0.41
C GLN A 37 -20.22 -0.48 0.94
N HIS A 38 -19.64 0.17 1.94
CA HIS A 38 -20.23 0.27 3.28
C HIS A 38 -21.16 1.47 3.48
N ASN A 39 -20.97 2.57 2.75
CA ASN A 39 -21.68 3.84 2.98
C ASN A 39 -22.41 4.40 1.74
N GLY A 40 -22.22 3.80 0.57
CA GLY A 40 -22.73 4.28 -0.71
C GLY A 40 -21.87 5.39 -1.34
N VAL A 41 -22.05 5.62 -2.65
CA VAL A 41 -21.27 6.61 -3.42
C VAL A 41 -21.47 8.04 -2.90
N SER A 42 -22.65 8.36 -2.38
CA SER A 42 -22.94 9.69 -1.83
C SER A 42 -22.04 10.05 -0.65
N TYR A 43 -21.47 9.08 0.07
CA TYR A 43 -20.57 9.32 1.19
C TYR A 43 -19.32 10.12 0.80
N LEU A 44 -18.85 9.98 -0.45
CA LEU A 44 -17.70 10.71 -0.95
C LEU A 44 -17.92 12.23 -0.94
N SER A 45 -19.17 12.69 -1.06
CA SER A 45 -19.54 14.11 -1.02
C SER A 45 -20.16 14.54 0.31
N THR A 46 -20.85 13.66 1.02
CA THR A 46 -21.50 14.00 2.30
C THR A 46 -20.55 13.93 3.49
N ASN A 47 -19.50 13.09 3.43
CA ASN A 47 -18.43 13.06 4.43
C ASN A 47 -17.05 12.80 3.78
N PRO A 48 -16.52 13.76 3.01
CA PRO A 48 -15.22 13.62 2.33
C PRO A 48 -14.07 13.44 3.33
N ALA A 49 -14.16 14.05 4.51
CA ALA A 49 -13.15 13.91 5.56
C ALA A 49 -13.08 12.47 6.07
N GLY A 50 -14.22 11.86 6.43
CA GLY A 50 -14.28 10.46 6.88
C GLY A 50 -13.78 9.49 5.81
N TRP A 51 -14.13 9.74 4.53
CA TRP A 51 -13.62 8.96 3.40
C TRP A 51 -12.08 9.00 3.34
N VAL A 52 -11.48 10.18 3.29
CA VAL A 52 -10.03 10.32 3.18
C VAL A 52 -9.33 9.76 4.42
N LEU A 53 -9.84 10.07 5.61
CA LEU A 53 -9.28 9.59 6.88
C LEU A 53 -9.35 8.07 7.04
N THR A 54 -10.24 7.38 6.31
CA THR A 54 -10.25 5.90 6.28
C THR A 54 -9.00 5.33 5.59
N ALA A 55 -8.48 6.00 4.57
CA ALA A 55 -7.30 5.55 3.81
C ALA A 55 -5.97 5.94 4.47
N VAL A 56 -5.94 7.06 5.19
CA VAL A 56 -4.73 7.65 5.79
C VAL A 56 -3.90 6.66 6.63
N PRO A 57 -4.48 5.84 7.53
CA PRO A 57 -3.70 4.87 8.31
C PRO A 57 -2.88 3.91 7.45
N PHE A 58 -3.47 3.43 6.35
CA PHE A 58 -2.81 2.48 5.43
C PHE A 58 -1.77 3.15 4.57
N LEU A 59 -2.00 4.39 4.14
CA LEU A 59 -1.03 5.16 3.38
C LEU A 59 0.20 5.53 4.22
N ILE A 60 0.00 5.91 5.49
CA ILE A 60 1.09 6.15 6.44
C ILE A 60 1.88 4.86 6.67
N ALA A 61 1.20 3.76 6.99
CA ALA A 61 1.86 2.48 7.23
C ALA A 61 2.63 2.00 6.00
N TRP A 62 2.05 2.15 4.81
CA TRP A 62 2.71 1.80 3.56
C TRP A 62 3.95 2.65 3.30
N ALA A 63 3.87 3.97 3.47
CA ALA A 63 4.99 4.89 3.28
C ALA A 63 6.19 4.56 4.19
N LEU A 64 5.93 4.05 5.40
CA LEU A 64 6.96 3.63 6.35
C LEU A 64 7.52 2.24 6.03
N VAL A 65 6.66 1.28 5.71
CA VAL A 65 7.02 -0.14 5.60
C VAL A 65 7.58 -0.47 4.22
N ALA A 66 7.03 0.09 3.15
CA ALA A 66 7.39 -0.26 1.77
C ALA A 66 8.89 -0.02 1.47
N PRO A 67 9.51 1.12 1.84
CA PRO A 67 10.96 1.30 1.71
C PRO A 67 11.75 0.28 2.55
N VAL A 68 11.36 0.09 3.81
CA VAL A 68 12.06 -0.79 4.76
C VAL A 68 12.01 -2.26 4.34
N PHE A 69 11.00 -2.67 3.58
CA PHE A 69 10.88 -4.04 3.05
C PHE A 69 11.29 -4.16 1.58
N GLY A 70 11.85 -3.09 1.00
CA GLY A 70 12.42 -3.09 -0.35
C GLY A 70 11.38 -3.14 -1.45
N ALA A 71 10.17 -2.64 -1.23
CA ALA A 71 9.15 -2.52 -2.28
C ALA A 71 9.58 -1.57 -3.41
N TYR A 72 10.61 -0.74 -3.16
CA TYR A 72 11.17 0.26 -4.07
C TYR A 72 12.68 0.07 -4.29
N SER A 73 13.23 -1.11 -4.00
CA SER A 73 14.63 -1.42 -4.24
C SER A 73 14.94 -1.53 -5.73
N PRO A 74 16.22 -1.52 -6.14
CA PRO A 74 16.60 -1.73 -7.54
C PRO A 74 15.97 -2.99 -8.14
N GLY A 75 16.01 -4.10 -7.40
CA GLY A 75 15.36 -5.34 -7.82
C GLY A 75 13.84 -5.21 -8.01
N ALA A 76 13.15 -4.35 -7.25
CA ALA A 76 11.72 -4.09 -7.47
C ALA A 76 11.45 -3.31 -8.77
N ALA A 77 12.40 -2.50 -9.24
CA ALA A 77 12.28 -1.76 -10.48
C ALA A 77 12.61 -2.60 -11.74
N GLU A 78 13.27 -3.75 -11.58
CA GLU A 78 13.74 -4.57 -12.71
C GLU A 78 12.65 -5.39 -13.39
N SER A 79 11.69 -5.97 -12.65
CA SER A 79 10.70 -6.88 -13.25
C SER A 79 9.48 -7.13 -12.36
N ALA A 80 8.37 -7.59 -12.95
CA ALA A 80 7.21 -8.05 -12.19
C ALA A 80 7.53 -9.21 -11.24
N LYS A 81 8.44 -10.12 -11.65
CA LYS A 81 8.79 -11.33 -10.88
C LYS A 81 9.38 -10.98 -9.51
N SER A 82 10.14 -9.90 -9.44
CA SER A 82 10.68 -9.35 -8.20
C SER A 82 9.72 -8.34 -7.55
N ALA A 83 9.12 -7.44 -8.33
CA ALA A 83 8.29 -6.36 -7.81
C ALA A 83 7.04 -6.85 -7.05
N VAL A 84 6.35 -7.88 -7.55
CA VAL A 84 5.09 -8.36 -6.96
C VAL A 84 5.30 -8.98 -5.56
N PRO A 85 6.21 -9.96 -5.37
CA PRO A 85 6.47 -10.50 -4.03
C PRO A 85 6.97 -9.45 -3.03
N LEU A 86 7.80 -8.51 -3.48
CA LEU A 86 8.30 -7.40 -2.65
C LEU A 86 7.17 -6.47 -2.18
N ALA A 87 6.19 -6.20 -3.04
CA ALA A 87 5.02 -5.41 -2.68
C ALA A 87 4.14 -6.14 -1.68
N ILE A 88 3.79 -7.40 -1.98
CA ILE A 88 2.87 -8.20 -1.16
C ILE A 88 3.43 -8.35 0.25
N ARG A 89 4.69 -8.75 0.42
CA ARG A 89 5.28 -8.90 1.77
C ARG A 89 5.30 -7.59 2.55
N SER A 90 5.56 -6.46 1.87
CA SER A 90 5.54 -5.13 2.49
C SER A 90 4.11 -4.76 2.88
N TRP A 91 3.14 -5.11 2.04
CA TRP A 91 1.72 -4.82 2.27
C TRP A 91 1.19 -5.60 3.46
N LEU A 92 1.54 -6.87 3.63
CA LEU A 92 1.08 -7.66 4.77
C LEU A 92 1.46 -7.00 6.11
N VAL A 93 2.69 -6.47 6.21
CA VAL A 93 3.14 -5.75 7.40
C VAL A 93 2.47 -4.38 7.49
N ALA A 94 2.38 -3.64 6.38
CA ALA A 94 1.75 -2.32 6.34
C ALA A 94 0.25 -2.36 6.66
N ALA A 95 -0.48 -3.38 6.22
CA ALA A 95 -1.91 -3.52 6.47
C ALA A 95 -2.20 -3.77 7.95
N ILE A 96 -1.39 -4.61 8.61
CA ILE A 96 -1.49 -4.82 10.06
C ILE A 96 -1.18 -3.51 10.80
N LEU A 97 -0.09 -2.83 10.43
CA LEU A 97 0.28 -1.54 11.04
C LEU A 97 -0.80 -0.47 10.79
N GLY A 98 -1.37 -0.41 9.59
CA GLY A 98 -2.47 0.48 9.25
C GLY A 98 -3.73 0.21 10.08
N ALA A 99 -4.06 -1.06 10.31
CA ALA A 99 -5.15 -1.44 11.21
C ALA A 99 -4.86 -1.04 12.66
N VAL A 100 -3.62 -1.19 13.14
CA VAL A 100 -3.22 -0.73 14.48
C VAL A 100 -3.34 0.79 14.60
N ILE A 101 -2.88 1.56 13.60
CA ILE A 101 -3.05 3.02 13.58
C ILE A 101 -4.54 3.37 13.59
N ARG A 102 -5.36 2.66 12.80
CA ARG A 102 -6.81 2.85 12.74
C ARG A 102 -7.54 2.48 14.04
N TRP A 103 -6.93 1.66 14.90
CA TRP A 103 -7.47 1.31 16.20
C TRP A 103 -7.30 2.40 17.26
N THR A 104 -6.48 3.41 16.98
CA THR A 104 -6.28 4.54 17.90
C THR A 104 -7.49 5.49 17.91
N PRO A 105 -7.66 6.33 18.94
CA PRO A 105 -8.71 7.35 18.97
C PRO A 105 -8.62 8.43 17.88
N LEU A 106 -7.54 8.45 17.09
CA LEU A 106 -7.32 9.43 16.02
C LEU A 106 -8.11 9.09 14.74
N PHE A 107 -8.61 7.85 14.62
CA PHE A 107 -9.26 7.35 13.40
C PHE A 107 -10.52 6.57 13.73
N GLU A 108 -11.49 6.63 12.81
CA GLU A 108 -12.76 5.93 12.97
C GLU A 108 -12.70 4.47 12.48
N GLY A 109 -13.50 3.64 13.15
CA GLY A 109 -13.87 2.29 12.71
C GLY A 109 -12.98 1.13 13.17
N GLY A 110 -11.93 1.39 13.95
CA GLY A 110 -11.23 0.36 14.72
C GLY A 110 -10.43 -0.68 13.90
N ALA A 111 -10.26 -1.87 14.47
CA ALA A 111 -9.48 -2.96 13.90
C ALA A 111 -10.24 -4.30 13.94
N ASP A 112 -11.39 -4.34 13.25
CA ASP A 112 -12.17 -5.58 13.14
C ASP A 112 -11.36 -6.69 12.43
N PRO A 113 -11.31 -7.93 12.97
CA PRO A 113 -10.54 -9.02 12.36
C PRO A 113 -10.91 -9.34 10.91
N VAL A 114 -12.20 -9.24 10.54
CA VAL A 114 -12.67 -9.48 9.17
C VAL A 114 -12.15 -8.38 8.25
N PHE A 115 -12.22 -7.12 8.70
CA PHE A 115 -11.66 -6.00 7.95
C PHE A 115 -10.15 -6.16 7.72
N ILE A 116 -9.39 -6.58 8.74
CA ILE A 116 -7.96 -6.88 8.59
C ILE A 116 -7.73 -7.96 7.54
N ALA A 117 -8.49 -9.07 7.60
CA ALA A 117 -8.36 -10.17 6.63
C ALA A 117 -8.66 -9.70 5.20
N VAL A 118 -9.71 -8.90 5.00
CA VAL A 118 -10.05 -8.31 3.71
C VAL A 118 -8.94 -7.41 3.19
N MET A 119 -8.39 -6.53 4.04
CA MET A 119 -7.29 -5.64 3.66
C MET A 119 -6.02 -6.41 3.29
N LEU A 120 -5.69 -7.48 4.02
CA LEU A 120 -4.55 -8.34 3.69
C LEU A 120 -4.72 -8.99 2.31
N VAL A 121 -5.88 -9.60 2.05
CA VAL A 121 -6.12 -10.32 0.79
C VAL A 121 -6.28 -9.34 -0.38
N LEU A 122 -7.24 -8.41 -0.30
CA LEU A 122 -7.55 -7.54 -1.43
C LEU A 122 -6.42 -6.56 -1.72
N GLY A 123 -5.70 -6.06 -0.72
CA GLY A 123 -4.54 -5.20 -0.97
C GLY A 123 -3.37 -5.96 -1.60
N SER A 124 -3.13 -7.22 -1.20
CA SER A 124 -2.13 -8.07 -1.85
C SER A 124 -2.48 -8.31 -3.33
N LEU A 125 -3.76 -8.61 -3.60
CA LEU A 125 -4.25 -8.80 -4.97
C LEU A 125 -4.14 -7.51 -5.78
N ALA A 126 -4.60 -6.38 -5.24
CA ALA A 126 -4.63 -5.10 -5.94
C ALA A 126 -3.21 -4.62 -6.28
N LEU A 127 -2.27 -4.67 -5.33
CA LEU A 127 -0.87 -4.31 -5.57
C LEU A 127 -0.18 -5.29 -6.53
N GLY A 128 -0.46 -6.59 -6.39
CA GLY A 128 0.07 -7.61 -7.29
C GLY A 128 -0.40 -7.43 -8.73
N VAL A 129 -1.69 -7.16 -8.93
CA VAL A 129 -2.28 -6.85 -10.24
C VAL A 129 -1.67 -5.57 -10.81
N TRP A 130 -1.64 -4.49 -10.04
CA TRP A 130 -1.07 -3.22 -10.48
C TRP A 130 0.37 -3.37 -10.96
N ARG A 131 1.25 -3.96 -10.15
CA ARG A 131 2.66 -4.12 -10.52
C ARG A 131 2.83 -5.06 -11.73
N THR A 132 2.01 -6.10 -11.83
CA THR A 132 2.00 -6.96 -13.03
C THR A 132 1.61 -6.17 -14.28
N LEU A 133 0.59 -5.30 -14.19
CA LEU A 133 0.15 -4.48 -15.31
C LEU A 133 1.19 -3.42 -15.69
N TYR A 134 1.82 -2.77 -14.72
CA TYR A 134 2.88 -1.79 -14.96
C TYR A 134 3.99 -2.37 -15.86
N PHE A 135 4.55 -3.52 -15.50
CA PHE A 135 5.60 -4.21 -16.27
C PHE A 135 5.10 -4.89 -17.56
N ARG A 136 3.80 -4.89 -17.83
CA ARG A 136 3.27 -5.31 -19.14
C ARG A 136 3.12 -4.14 -20.11
N ILE A 137 3.09 -2.91 -19.59
CA ILE A 137 2.83 -1.69 -20.38
C ILE A 137 4.14 -0.93 -20.65
N VAL A 138 5.11 -1.04 -19.74
CA VAL A 138 6.46 -0.46 -19.82
C VAL A 138 7.45 -1.56 -20.17
#